data_AF-A0A9D6LXS3-F1
#
_entry.id   AF-A0A9D6LXS3-F1
#
_cell.length_a   1.000
_cell.length_b   1.000
_cell.length_c   1.000
_cell.angle_alpha   90.00
_cell.angle_beta   90.00
_cell.angle_gamma   90.00
#
_symmetry.space_group_name_H-M   'P 1'
#
loop_
_entity.id
_entity.type
_entity.pdbx_description
1 polymer ?
#
loop_
_entity_poly.entity_id
_entity_poly.type
_entity_poly.pdbx_seq_one_letter_code
_entity_poly.pdbx_strand_id
1 'polypeptide(L)'
;MAGKLHPHEEILNAIRDEYRDILNGSSQGIYIYLDDPHKLCNEKFAAMLGYKSAAEWAASPQPLDDVAETSMDALVSAFQNAMNNKAASLVSVTWKKKLGGTLKTNVIVVPIHFHGEMLALHFVE
;
A
#
# COMPACT_ATOMS: atom_id res chain seq x y z
N MET A 1 5.13 29.58 -11.38
CA MET A 1 3.94 28.89 -11.92
C MET A 1 3.82 27.58 -11.18
N ALA A 2 2.80 27.41 -10.35
CA ALA A 2 2.53 26.11 -9.72
C ALA A 2 1.98 25.19 -10.81
N GLY A 3 2.69 24.11 -11.12
CA GLY A 3 2.18 23.07 -12.00
C GLY A 3 0.91 22.50 -11.38
N LYS A 4 -0.15 22.35 -12.18
CA LYS A 4 -1.33 21.59 -11.77
C LYS A 4 -0.84 20.20 -11.34
N LEU A 5 -1.08 19.83 -10.08
CA LEU A 5 -0.91 18.45 -9.64
C LEU A 5 -1.82 17.57 -10.51
N HIS A 6 -1.35 16.36 -10.84
CA HIS A 6 -2.23 15.39 -11.46
C HIS A 6 -3.39 15.07 -10.49
N PRO A 7 -4.62 14.81 -10.95
CA PRO A 7 -5.77 14.54 -10.07
C PRO A 7 -5.48 13.47 -8.99
N HIS A 8 -4.68 12.46 -9.31
CA HIS A 8 -4.29 11.40 -8.38
C HIS A 8 -3.29 11.85 -7.31
N GLU A 9 -2.41 12.82 -7.60
CA GLU A 9 -1.49 13.40 -6.59
C GLU A 9 -2.27 14.22 -5.56
N GLU A 10 -3.31 14.95 -5.99
CA GLU A 10 -4.21 15.66 -5.08
C GLU A 10 -4.95 14.67 -4.16
N ILE A 11 -5.47 13.57 -4.72
CA ILE A 11 -6.11 12.49 -3.96
C ILE A 11 -5.14 11.88 -2.94
N LEU A 12 -3.90 11.60 -3.33
CA LEU A 12 -2.90 11.03 -2.41
C LEU A 12 -2.57 11.96 -1.25
N ASN A 13 -2.45 13.26 -1.48
CA ASN A 13 -2.19 14.21 -0.40
C ASN A 13 -3.39 14.31 0.53
N ALA A 14 -4.60 14.42 -0.03
CA ALA A 14 -5.82 14.50 0.75
C ALA A 14 -6.05 13.23 1.60
N ILE A 15 -5.84 12.03 1.04
CA ILE A 15 -6.02 10.80 1.80
C ILE A 15 -4.92 10.58 2.84
N ARG A 16 -3.69 11.06 2.59
CA ARG A 16 -2.63 11.07 3.60
C ARG A 16 -3.04 11.88 4.82
N ASP A 17 -3.63 13.05 4.59
CA ASP A 17 -4.07 13.95 5.67
C ASP A 17 -5.28 13.37 6.42
N GLU A 18 -6.25 12.82 5.70
CA GLU A 18 -7.43 12.15 6.27
C GLU A 18 -7.04 10.96 7.16
N TYR A 19 -6.11 10.12 6.69
CA TYR A 19 -5.66 8.91 7.39
C TYR A 19 -4.46 9.13 8.31
N ARG A 20 -4.03 10.38 8.53
CA ARG A 20 -2.78 10.70 9.27
C ARG A 20 -2.70 9.99 10.62
N ASP A 21 -3.78 10.02 11.39
CA ASP A 21 -3.80 9.45 12.74
C ASP A 21 -3.67 7.92 12.71
N ILE A 22 -4.28 7.26 11.70
CA ILE A 22 -4.17 5.81 11.48
C ILE A 22 -2.76 5.46 11.00
N LEU A 23 -2.23 6.19 10.00
CA LEU A 23 -0.90 5.95 9.44
C LEU A 23 0.19 6.09 10.51
N ASN A 24 0.10 7.12 11.36
CA ASN A 24 1.10 7.40 12.39
C ASN A 24 0.90 6.57 13.66
N GLY A 25 -0.34 6.23 14.02
CA GLY A 25 -0.68 5.59 15.28
C GLY A 25 -0.76 4.06 15.23
N SER A 26 -0.87 3.46 14.03
CA SER A 26 -1.09 2.02 13.91
C SER A 26 0.12 1.18 14.36
N SER A 27 -0.17 0.08 15.04
CA SER A 27 0.82 -0.95 15.35
C SER A 27 1.19 -1.80 14.13
N GLN A 28 0.39 -1.81 13.07
CA GLN A 28 0.59 -2.57 11.84
C GLN A 28 1.33 -1.75 10.77
N GLY A 29 1.98 -2.44 9.82
CA GLY A 29 2.39 -1.79 8.58
C GLY A 29 1.15 -1.40 7.78
N ILE A 30 1.14 -0.21 7.18
CA ILE A 30 0.02 0.26 6.37
C ILE A 30 0.53 0.77 5.03
N TYR A 31 -0.17 0.43 3.95
CA TYR A 31 -0.06 1.12 2.68
C TYR A 31 -1.42 1.32 2.02
N ILE A 32 -1.56 2.44 1.32
CA ILE A 32 -2.74 2.78 0.52
C ILE A 32 -2.29 2.82 -0.94
N TYR A 33 -3.05 2.12 -1.78
CA TYR A 33 -2.75 1.94 -3.19
C TYR A 33 -3.94 2.39 -4.05
N LEU A 34 -3.67 3.29 -4.99
CA LEU A 34 -4.58 3.65 -6.08
C LEU A 34 -4.06 3.02 -7.38
N ASP A 35 -2.81 3.30 -7.72
CA ASP A 35 -2.08 2.72 -8.85
C ASP A 35 -0.58 2.73 -8.55
N ASP A 36 0.25 2.21 -9.47
CA ASP A 36 1.69 2.05 -9.25
C ASP A 36 2.43 3.36 -8.89
N PRO A 37 2.25 4.49 -9.61
CA PRO A 37 2.84 5.76 -9.19
C PRO A 37 2.13 6.39 -7.99
N HIS A 38 0.83 6.15 -7.79
CA HIS A 38 0.04 6.80 -6.75
C HIS A 38 -0.25 5.85 -5.57
N LYS A 39 0.72 5.77 -4.67
CA LYS A 39 0.63 5.02 -3.42
C LYS A 39 1.32 5.75 -2.27
N LEU A 40 0.98 5.36 -1.05
CA LEU A 40 1.66 5.80 0.16
C LEU A 40 1.72 4.68 1.18
N CYS A 41 2.60 4.79 2.16
CA CYS A 41 2.66 3.88 3.29
C CYS A 41 3.00 4.62 4.58
N ASN A 42 2.93 3.93 5.71
CA ASN A 42 3.51 4.41 6.96
C ASN A 42 4.98 3.98 7.11
N GLU A 43 5.68 4.63 8.04
CA GLU A 43 7.10 4.35 8.29
C GLU A 43 7.34 2.88 8.71
N LYS A 44 6.35 2.27 9.37
CA LYS A 44 6.45 0.88 9.82
C LYS A 44 6.51 -0.10 8.65
N PHE A 45 5.62 0.05 7.67
CA PHE A 45 5.64 -0.81 6.49
C PHE A 45 6.94 -0.66 5.70
N ALA A 46 7.40 0.58 5.49
CA ALA A 46 8.69 0.84 4.83
C ALA A 46 9.86 0.16 5.58
N ALA A 47 9.91 0.29 6.90
CA ALA A 47 10.95 -0.33 7.73
C ALA A 47 10.92 -1.86 7.68
N MET A 48 9.74 -2.49 7.63
CA MET A 48 9.60 -3.96 7.51
C MET A 48 10.29 -4.50 6.26
N LEU A 49 10.20 -3.74 5.15
CA LEU A 49 10.81 -4.08 3.86
C LEU A 49 12.26 -3.59 3.72
N GLY A 50 12.78 -2.86 4.70
CA GLY A 50 14.15 -2.36 4.71
C GLY A 50 14.37 -1.05 3.93
N TYR A 51 13.30 -0.29 3.71
CA TYR A 51 13.38 1.07 3.18
C TYR A 51 13.71 2.07 4.30
N LYS A 52 14.33 3.18 3.94
CA LYS A 52 14.77 4.25 4.86
C LYS A 52 13.62 5.12 5.33
N SER A 53 12.55 5.22 4.54
CA SER A 53 11.36 5.99 4.87
C SER A 53 10.15 5.57 4.05
N ALA A 54 8.96 5.96 4.51
CA ALA A 54 7.73 5.81 3.75
C ALA A 54 7.80 6.47 2.36
N ALA A 55 8.44 7.64 2.27
CA ALA A 55 8.63 8.36 1.01
C ALA A 55 9.52 7.59 0.04
N GLU A 56 10.55 6.88 0.53
CA GLU A 56 11.43 6.08 -0.32
C GLU A 56 10.68 4.91 -0.95
N TRP A 57 9.82 4.22 -0.18
CA TRP A 57 8.99 3.15 -0.72
C TRP A 57 7.94 3.67 -1.70
N ALA A 58 7.26 4.76 -1.37
CA ALA A 58 6.23 5.36 -2.22
C ALA A 58 6.79 5.78 -3.61
N ALA A 59 8.05 6.18 -3.69
CA ALA A 59 8.74 6.54 -4.92
C ALA A 59 9.17 5.34 -5.79
N SER A 60 9.08 4.10 -5.29
CA SER A 60 9.43 2.90 -6.07
C SER A 60 8.45 2.69 -7.21
N PRO A 61 8.87 2.50 -8.48
CA PRO A 61 7.95 2.44 -9.62
C PRO A 61 7.12 1.15 -9.67
N GLN A 62 7.57 0.07 -9.03
CA GLN A 62 6.94 -1.25 -9.11
C GLN A 62 6.81 -1.87 -7.72
N PRO A 63 5.74 -1.59 -6.95
CA PRO A 63 5.58 -2.11 -5.60
C PRO A 63 5.48 -3.64 -5.54
N LEU A 64 5.05 -4.29 -6.63
CA LEU A 64 5.01 -5.75 -6.73
C LEU A 64 6.41 -6.39 -6.82
N ASP A 65 7.47 -5.63 -7.10
CA ASP A 65 8.85 -6.13 -7.03
C ASP A 65 9.26 -6.48 -5.59
N ASP A 66 8.55 -5.98 -4.59
CA ASP A 66 8.74 -6.35 -3.19
C ASP A 66 7.97 -7.63 -2.82
N VAL A 67 7.21 -8.23 -3.72
CA VAL A 67 6.41 -9.45 -3.47
C VAL A 67 7.12 -10.66 -4.08
N ALA A 68 7.29 -11.74 -3.30
CA ALA A 68 7.82 -12.98 -3.83
C ALA A 68 6.86 -13.59 -4.86
N GLU A 69 7.39 -14.21 -5.92
CA GLU A 69 6.59 -14.82 -7.00
C GLU A 69 5.53 -15.78 -6.46
N THR A 70 5.86 -16.56 -5.44
CA THR A 70 4.94 -17.52 -4.79
C THR A 70 3.74 -16.89 -4.09
N SER A 71 3.75 -15.57 -3.87
CA SER A 71 2.67 -14.82 -3.21
C SER A 71 1.96 -13.84 -4.16
N MET A 72 2.46 -13.65 -5.38
CA MET A 72 1.99 -12.62 -6.31
C MET A 72 0.52 -12.84 -6.68
N ASP A 73 0.17 -14.03 -7.16
CA ASP A 73 -1.20 -14.38 -7.55
C ASP A 73 -2.19 -14.23 -6.40
N ALA A 74 -1.78 -14.62 -5.18
CA ALA A 74 -2.63 -14.54 -4.01
C ALA A 74 -2.94 -13.08 -3.62
N LEU A 75 -1.93 -12.21 -3.61
CA LEU A 75 -2.12 -10.79 -3.30
C LEU A 75 -2.95 -10.09 -4.38
N VAL A 76 -2.67 -10.35 -5.66
CA VAL A 76 -3.44 -9.79 -6.79
C VAL A 76 -4.89 -10.24 -6.73
N SER A 77 -5.16 -11.52 -6.44
CA SER A 77 -6.53 -12.02 -6.29
C SER A 77 -7.26 -11.37 -5.11
N ALA A 78 -6.57 -11.18 -3.98
CA ALA A 78 -7.13 -10.52 -2.80
C ALA A 78 -7.48 -9.05 -3.09
N PHE A 79 -6.61 -8.33 -3.82
CA PHE A 79 -6.85 -6.97 -4.31
C PHE A 79 -8.05 -6.93 -5.26
N GLN A 80 -8.08 -7.78 -6.29
CA GLN A 80 -9.18 -7.81 -7.26
C GLN A 80 -10.52 -8.14 -6.59
N ASN A 81 -10.54 -9.08 -5.63
CA ASN A 81 -11.73 -9.38 -4.86
C ASN A 81 -12.20 -8.17 -4.05
N ALA A 82 -11.28 -7.46 -3.39
CA ALA A 82 -11.60 -6.25 -2.65
C ALA A 82 -12.22 -5.18 -3.55
N MET A 83 -11.61 -4.90 -4.71
CA MET A 83 -12.06 -3.83 -5.59
C MET A 83 -13.35 -4.17 -6.33
N ASN A 84 -13.49 -5.39 -6.84
CA ASN A 84 -14.65 -5.78 -7.64
C ASN A 84 -15.87 -6.10 -6.77
N ASN A 85 -15.67 -6.87 -5.71
CA ASN A 85 -16.76 -7.39 -4.88
C ASN A 85 -17.00 -6.54 -3.63
N LYS A 86 -16.18 -5.51 -3.38
CA LYS A 86 -16.31 -4.59 -2.24
C LYS A 86 -16.23 -5.32 -0.90
N ALA A 87 -15.45 -6.38 -0.84
CA ALA A 87 -15.30 -7.27 0.31
C ALA A 87 -13.84 -7.33 0.76
N ALA A 88 -13.59 -7.13 2.05
CA ALA A 88 -12.23 -7.24 2.57
C ALA A 88 -11.68 -8.67 2.40
N SER A 89 -10.37 -8.76 2.17
CA SER A 89 -9.65 -10.03 1.99
C SER A 89 -8.52 -10.16 3.01
N LEU A 90 -8.25 -11.38 3.48
CA LEU A 90 -7.05 -11.71 4.28
C LEU A 90 -6.19 -12.67 3.46
N VAL A 91 -4.92 -12.33 3.27
CA VAL A 91 -3.98 -13.13 2.46
C VAL A 91 -2.61 -13.19 3.11
N SER A 92 -1.94 -14.35 3.05
CA SER A 92 -0.55 -14.45 3.49
C SER A 92 0.40 -14.09 2.35
N VAL A 93 1.34 -13.19 2.60
CA VAL A 93 2.27 -12.66 1.60
C VAL A 93 3.70 -12.84 2.07
N THR A 94 4.54 -13.37 1.18
CA THR A 94 5.99 -13.33 1.35
C THR A 94 6.55 -12.14 0.58
N TRP A 95 7.18 -11.23 1.31
CA TRP A 95 7.84 -10.04 0.78
C TRP A 95 9.33 -10.29 0.56
N LYS A 96 9.89 -9.70 -0.49
CA LYS A 96 11.32 -9.51 -0.70
C LYS A 96 11.74 -8.22 0.00
N LYS A 97 12.77 -8.27 0.84
CA LYS A 97 13.34 -7.06 1.45
C LYS A 97 14.36 -6.42 0.52
N LYS A 98 14.46 -5.10 0.57
CA LYS A 98 15.36 -4.29 -0.28
C LYS A 98 16.83 -4.70 -0.20
N LEU A 99 17.32 -5.05 0.99
CA LEU A 99 18.72 -5.48 1.23
C LEU A 99 18.90 -7.01 1.19
N GLY A 100 17.90 -7.74 0.71
CA GLY A 100 17.89 -9.19 0.64
C GLY A 100 17.18 -9.86 1.81
N GLY A 101 16.85 -11.14 1.61
CA GLY A 101 16.01 -11.92 2.52
C GLY A 101 14.52 -11.69 2.29
N THR A 102 13.70 -12.41 3.05
CA THR A 102 12.24 -12.36 2.93
C THR A 102 11.57 -12.10 4.27
N LEU A 103 10.31 -11.66 4.22
CA LEU A 103 9.42 -11.52 5.38
C LEU A 103 8.06 -12.11 5.01
N LYS A 104 7.52 -13.02 5.83
CA LYS A 104 6.16 -13.51 5.64
C LYS A 104 5.22 -12.78 6.59
N THR A 105 4.12 -12.25 6.06
CA THR A 105 3.10 -11.53 6.83
C THR A 105 1.70 -12.00 6.42
N ASN A 106 0.70 -11.57 7.16
CA ASN A 106 -0.67 -11.48 6.70
C ASN A 106 -0.96 -10.06 6.22
N VAL A 107 -1.81 -9.93 5.21
CA VAL A 107 -2.26 -8.66 4.65
C VAL A 107 -3.78 -8.66 4.64
N ILE A 108 -4.37 -7.69 5.33
CA ILE A 108 -5.79 -7.37 5.24
C ILE A 108 -5.93 -6.32 4.15
N VAL A 109 -6.66 -6.65 3.08
CA VAL A 109 -6.96 -5.74 1.97
C VAL A 109 -8.38 -5.23 2.14
N VAL A 110 -8.54 -3.93 2.34
CA VAL A 110 -9.84 -3.28 2.55
C VAL A 110 -10.11 -2.32 1.40
N PRO A 111 -11.21 -2.49 0.64
CA PRO A 111 -11.61 -1.49 -0.34
C PRO A 111 -12.16 -0.26 0.39
N ILE A 112 -11.66 0.91 0.04
CA ILE A 112 -12.15 2.20 0.55
C ILE A 112 -12.52 3.10 -0.62
N HIS A 113 -13.43 4.04 -0.37
CA HIS A 113 -13.81 5.05 -1.36
C HIS A 113 -13.48 6.43 -0.81
N PHE A 114 -12.77 7.25 -1.59
CA PHE A 114 -12.34 8.58 -1.19
C PHE A 114 -12.35 9.50 -2.40
N HIS A 115 -13.03 10.65 -2.28
CA HIS A 115 -13.10 11.67 -3.34
C HIS A 115 -13.56 11.17 -4.74
N GLY A 116 -14.41 10.14 -4.79
CA GLY A 116 -14.90 9.59 -6.05
C GLY A 116 -14.07 8.44 -6.61
N GLU A 117 -12.93 8.14 -5.98
CA GLU A 117 -12.06 7.03 -6.37
C GLU A 117 -12.14 5.88 -5.38
N MET A 118 -11.98 4.67 -5.90
CA MET A 118 -11.80 3.45 -5.11
C MET A 118 -10.30 3.21 -4.90
N LEU A 119 -9.88 3.01 -3.65
CA LEU A 119 -8.51 2.67 -3.28
C LEU A 119 -8.50 1.38 -2.46
N ALA A 120 -7.34 0.74 -2.38
CA ALA A 120 -7.11 -0.37 -1.47
C ALA A 120 -6.25 0.09 -0.29
N LEU A 121 -6.82 0.01 0.91
CA LEU A 121 -6.13 0.18 2.18
C LEU A 121 -5.65 -1.19 2.66
N HIS A 122 -4.36 -1.28 3.00
CA HIS A 122 -3.74 -2.52 3.43
C HIS A 122 -3.23 -2.39 4.85
N PHE A 123 -3.51 -3.39 5.68
CA PHE A 123 -2.89 -3.58 7.00
C PHE A 123 -2.02 -4.84 6.95
N VAL A 124 -0.79 -4.75 7.44
CA VAL A 124 0.26 -5.77 7.29
C VAL A 124 0.82 -6.13 8.66
N GLU A 125 0.79 -7.43 9.01
CA GLU A 125 1.22 -7.97 10.31
C GLU A 125 1.88 -9.35 10.24
#